data_AF-A0A838B8N6-F1
#
_entry.id   AF-A0A838B8N6-F1
#
_cell.length_a   1.000
_cell.length_b   1.000
_cell.length_c   1.000
_cell.angle_alpha   90.00
_cell.angle_beta   90.00
_cell.angle_gamma   90.00
#
_symmetry.space_group_name_H-M   'P 1'
#
loop_
_entity.id
_entity.type
_entity.pdbx_description
1 polymer ?
#
loop_
_entity_poly.entity_id
_entity_poly.type
_entity_poly.pdbx_seq_one_letter_code
_entity_poly.pdbx_strand_id
1 'polypeptide(L)'
;MGWLRRDRLVVLLGSLLLLAGVLLIIRAADLLSIDRPISAPRQSIDDSQPTRPAATGASTPWRGRARKIAQDLIAPPPLDLAQIERVEPRPPLSELGLASPAGMRMPKDWPAVLLYQPLATSSATFESMGRTVAISGVQGIDLDKTCLFRDVAWPCGQRARAAFNSWLRGRALKCVVPPEIDRFAIAAPCNLGKQDVGAWLVSNGWATALASDIYGKAEAVAKDAEMGIFGPPQ
;
A
#
# COMPACT_ATOMS: atom_id res chain seq x y z
N MET A 1 -59.63 4.43 -34.69
CA MET A 1 -59.57 4.05 -33.25
C MET A 1 -58.69 2.81 -32.99
N GLY A 2 -57.54 2.65 -33.69
CA GLY A 2 -56.69 1.44 -33.56
C GLY A 2 -55.29 1.68 -32.97
N TRP A 3 -54.86 2.94 -32.84
CA TRP A 3 -53.49 3.29 -32.47
C TRP A 3 -53.28 3.29 -30.94
N LEU A 4 -54.19 3.91 -30.18
CA LEU A 4 -54.16 3.96 -28.71
C LEU A 4 -54.15 2.58 -28.02
N ARG A 5 -54.66 1.54 -28.69
CA ARG A 5 -54.76 0.18 -28.13
C ARG A 5 -53.46 -0.61 -28.30
N ARG A 6 -52.63 -0.28 -29.29
CA ARG A 6 -51.30 -0.89 -29.50
C ARG A 6 -50.28 -0.33 -28.52
N ASP A 7 -50.29 0.98 -28.28
CA ASP A 7 -49.35 1.61 -27.34
C ASP A 7 -49.58 1.13 -25.90
N ARG A 8 -50.85 0.99 -25.49
CA ARG A 8 -51.20 0.40 -24.19
C ARG A 8 -50.75 -1.06 -24.06
N LEU A 9 -50.80 -1.83 -25.15
CA LEU A 9 -50.36 -3.22 -25.14
C LEU A 9 -48.83 -3.33 -25.00
N VAL A 10 -48.08 -2.45 -25.67
CA VAL A 10 -46.61 -2.40 -25.59
C VAL A 10 -46.16 -1.98 -24.20
N VAL A 11 -46.80 -0.98 -23.60
CA VAL A 11 -46.50 -0.54 -22.22
C VAL A 11 -46.81 -1.64 -21.22
N LEU A 12 -47.95 -2.34 -21.35
CA LEU A 12 -48.30 -3.45 -20.45
C LEU A 12 -47.32 -4.64 -20.58
N LEU A 13 -46.89 -4.98 -21.80
CA LEU A 13 -45.88 -6.02 -22.03
C LEU A 13 -44.51 -5.61 -21.44
N GLY A 14 -44.10 -4.35 -21.62
CA GLY A 14 -42.86 -3.83 -21.05
C GLY A 14 -42.87 -3.84 -19.51
N SER A 15 -43.97 -3.40 -18.89
CA SER A 15 -44.13 -3.46 -17.43
C SER A 15 -44.16 -4.90 -16.90
N LEU A 16 -44.78 -5.83 -17.62
CA LEU A 16 -44.81 -7.25 -17.23
C LEU A 16 -43.42 -7.89 -17.29
N LEU A 17 -42.63 -7.57 -18.33
CA LEU A 17 -41.25 -8.05 -18.46
C LEU A 17 -40.34 -7.48 -17.37
N LEU A 18 -40.49 -6.19 -17.03
CA LEU A 18 -39.78 -5.56 -15.91
C LEU A 18 -40.12 -6.22 -14.57
N LEU A 19 -41.40 -6.45 -14.29
CA LEU A 19 -41.83 -7.10 -13.05
C LEU A 19 -41.33 -8.54 -12.96
N ALA A 20 -41.34 -9.30 -14.06
CA ALA A 20 -40.79 -10.65 -14.10
C ALA A 20 -39.27 -10.66 -13.85
N GLY A 21 -38.53 -9.69 -14.40
CA GLY A 21 -37.10 -9.54 -14.16
C GLY A 21 -36.77 -9.22 -12.70
N VAL A 22 -37.51 -8.30 -12.08
CA VAL A 22 -37.36 -7.97 -10.64
C VAL A 22 -37.66 -9.19 -9.78
N LEU A 23 -38.71 -9.96 -10.10
CA LEU A 23 -39.06 -11.18 -9.35
C LEU A 23 -37.97 -12.25 -9.42
N LEU A 24 -37.31 -12.40 -10.57
CA LEU A 24 -36.18 -13.33 -10.75
C LEU A 24 -34.94 -12.91 -9.94
N ILE A 25 -34.66 -11.61 -9.84
CA ILE A 25 -33.55 -11.08 -9.03
C ILE A 25 -33.81 -11.35 -7.54
N ILE A 26 -35.04 -11.14 -7.06
CA ILE A 26 -35.42 -11.41 -5.66
C ILE A 26 -35.32 -12.91 -5.35
N ARG A 27 -35.81 -13.78 -6.24
CA ARG A 27 -35.70 -15.24 -6.06
C ARG A 27 -34.26 -15.77 -6.13
N ALA A 28 -33.40 -15.12 -6.91
CA ALA A 28 -31.96 -15.44 -6.93
C ALA A 28 -31.26 -15.02 -5.63
N ALA A 29 -31.69 -13.93 -5.00
CA ALA A 29 -31.19 -13.52 -3.69
C ALA A 29 -31.59 -14.50 -2.58
N ASP A 30 -32.79 -15.09 -2.62
CA ASP A 30 -33.21 -16.14 -1.66
C ASP A 30 -32.42 -17.46 -1.83
N LEU A 31 -32.02 -17.80 -3.06
CA LEU A 31 -31.19 -18.98 -3.34
C LEU A 31 -29.72 -18.77 -2.90
N LEU A 32 -29.26 -17.52 -2.90
CA LEU A 32 -27.96 -17.12 -2.37
C LEU A 32 -28.12 -16.76 -0.89
N SER A 33 -28.37 -17.77 -0.06
CA SER A 33 -28.40 -17.67 1.40
C SER A 33 -27.03 -17.23 1.93
N ILE A 34 -26.78 -15.92 1.94
CA ILE A 34 -25.55 -15.26 2.43
C ILE A 34 -25.55 -15.14 3.98
N ASP A 35 -26.65 -15.47 4.65
CA ASP A 35 -26.73 -15.50 6.12
C ASP A 35 -26.40 -16.87 6.72
N ARG A 36 -25.20 -17.38 6.42
CA ARG A 36 -24.56 -18.34 7.31
C ARG A 36 -23.52 -17.58 8.12
N PRO A 37 -23.79 -17.18 9.38
CA PRO A 37 -22.73 -16.70 10.25
C PRO A 37 -21.72 -17.83 10.38
N ILE A 38 -20.54 -17.65 9.81
CA ILE A 38 -19.39 -18.49 10.05
C ILE A 38 -19.04 -18.25 11.53
N SER A 39 -19.50 -19.15 12.40
CA SER A 39 -18.98 -19.26 13.74
C SER A 39 -17.50 -19.59 13.62
N ALA A 40 -16.64 -18.59 13.81
CA ALA A 40 -15.22 -18.82 13.97
C ALA A 40 -15.02 -19.82 15.11
N PRO A 41 -14.25 -20.92 14.90
CA PRO A 41 -13.87 -21.78 15.99
C PRO A 41 -13.09 -20.92 17.00
N ARG A 42 -13.59 -20.84 18.23
CA ARG A 42 -12.83 -20.27 19.34
C ARG A 42 -11.68 -21.23 19.58
N GLN A 43 -10.50 -20.94 19.02
CA GLN A 43 -9.28 -21.67 19.33
C GLN A 43 -9.01 -21.46 20.82
N SER A 44 -9.33 -22.47 21.63
CA SER A 44 -8.63 -22.67 22.90
C SER A 44 -7.16 -22.85 22.53
N ILE A 45 -6.32 -21.93 22.99
CA ILE A 45 -4.88 -22.11 22.99
C ILE A 45 -4.63 -23.30 23.93
N ASP A 46 -4.47 -24.48 23.33
CA ASP A 46 -3.87 -25.62 24.00
C ASP A 46 -2.36 -25.41 23.90
N ASP A 47 -1.73 -25.06 25.02
CA ASP A 47 -0.30 -24.81 25.19
C ASP A 47 0.52 -26.12 25.11
N SER A 48 0.36 -26.86 24.02
CA SER A 48 1.05 -28.11 23.76
C SER A 48 1.94 -28.00 22.52
N GLN A 49 2.88 -27.06 22.56
CA GLN A 49 4.01 -27.00 21.63
C GLN A 49 4.95 -28.19 21.91
N PRO A 50 5.41 -28.97 20.91
CA PRO A 50 6.41 -30.00 21.10
C PRO A 50 7.69 -29.38 21.68
N THR A 51 8.10 -29.86 22.85
CA THR A 51 9.32 -29.45 23.54
C THR A 51 10.52 -29.69 22.63
N ARG A 52 10.96 -28.64 21.93
CA ARG A 52 12.33 -28.57 21.40
C ARG A 52 13.23 -28.62 22.63
N PRO A 53 14.18 -29.56 22.76
CA PRO A 53 15.05 -29.63 23.92
C PRO A 53 15.66 -28.24 24.13
N ALA A 54 15.44 -27.71 25.33
CA ALA A 54 15.99 -26.44 25.75
C ALA A 54 17.50 -26.52 25.52
N ALA A 55 18.01 -25.73 24.58
CA ALA A 55 19.40 -25.35 24.66
C ALA A 55 19.53 -24.64 26.00
N THR A 56 20.22 -25.27 26.94
CA THR A 56 20.60 -24.71 28.23
C THR A 56 21.65 -23.62 28.01
N GLY A 57 21.24 -22.57 27.31
CA GLY A 57 21.96 -21.31 27.21
C GLY A 57 20.97 -20.26 27.69
N ALA A 58 21.06 -19.90 28.96
CA ALA A 58 20.28 -18.82 29.53
C ALA A 58 20.56 -17.53 28.75
N SER A 59 19.73 -17.21 27.75
CA SER A 59 19.76 -15.92 27.08
C SER A 59 18.95 -14.94 27.93
N THR A 60 19.53 -14.53 29.05
CA THR A 60 19.04 -13.35 29.76
C THR A 60 19.21 -12.16 28.82
N PRO A 61 18.18 -11.35 28.54
CA PRO A 61 18.35 -10.09 27.82
C PRO A 61 19.35 -9.26 28.63
N TRP A 62 20.53 -9.01 28.09
CA TRP A 62 21.59 -8.29 28.78
C TRP A 62 21.20 -6.79 28.84
N ARG A 63 20.28 -6.47 29.76
CA ARG A 63 19.87 -5.11 30.15
C ARG A 63 20.71 -4.61 31.34
N GLY A 64 21.93 -5.11 31.48
CA GLY A 64 22.90 -4.62 32.44
C GLY A 64 23.95 -3.80 31.70
N ARG A 65 24.37 -2.65 32.27
CA ARG A 65 25.61 -1.99 31.81
C ARG A 65 26.73 -3.03 31.82
N ALA A 66 27.56 -3.02 30.78
CA ALA A 66 28.72 -3.89 30.69
C ALA A 66 29.49 -3.85 32.02
N ARG A 67 29.71 -5.03 32.63
CA ARG A 67 30.50 -5.13 33.86
C ARG A 67 31.92 -4.72 33.51
N LYS A 68 32.42 -3.66 34.13
CA LYS A 68 33.81 -3.26 33.98
C LYS A 68 34.66 -4.21 34.83
N ILE A 69 35.36 -5.13 34.17
CA ILE A 69 36.23 -6.11 34.84
C ILE A 69 37.54 -5.42 35.20
N ALA A 70 37.90 -5.44 36.48
CA ALA A 70 39.22 -5.02 36.97
C ALA A 70 39.63 -3.59 36.60
N GLN A 71 38.74 -2.60 36.79
CA GLN A 71 39.06 -1.18 36.55
C GLN A 71 40.31 -0.72 37.28
N ASP A 72 40.55 -1.24 38.49
CA ASP A 72 41.63 -0.76 39.35
C ASP A 72 42.99 -1.42 39.02
N LEU A 73 42.99 -2.46 38.17
CA LEU A 73 44.19 -3.18 37.71
C LEU A 73 44.50 -2.90 36.23
N ILE A 74 43.48 -2.58 35.43
CA ILE A 74 43.55 -2.36 33.98
C ILE A 74 42.76 -1.07 33.64
N ALA A 75 42.99 0.01 34.38
CA ALA A 75 42.47 1.32 33.99
C ALA A 75 43.27 1.83 32.78
N PRO A 76 42.62 2.31 31.72
CA PRO A 76 43.25 3.29 30.84
C PRO A 76 43.75 4.45 31.71
N PRO A 77 44.96 4.98 31.46
CA PRO A 77 45.46 6.13 32.20
C PRO A 77 44.44 7.29 32.13
N PRO A 78 44.36 8.15 33.15
CA PRO A 78 43.49 9.32 33.10
C PRO A 78 43.83 10.15 31.85
N LEU A 79 42.85 10.27 30.96
CA LEU A 79 43.03 11.00 29.70
C LEU A 79 42.69 12.47 29.95
N ASP A 80 43.67 13.35 29.76
CA ASP A 80 43.42 14.77 29.70
C ASP A 80 42.76 15.11 28.37
N LEU A 81 41.51 15.58 28.40
CA LEU A 81 40.76 15.94 27.19
C LEU A 81 41.42 17.09 26.42
N ALA A 82 42.25 17.92 27.08
CA ALA A 82 43.02 18.96 26.41
C ALA A 82 44.18 18.40 25.56
N GLN A 83 44.56 17.13 25.76
CA GLN A 83 45.62 16.44 25.00
C GLN A 83 45.06 15.47 23.95
N ILE A 84 43.74 15.34 23.82
CA ILE A 84 43.12 14.44 22.85
C ILE A 84 42.66 15.25 21.64
N GLU A 85 43.29 15.00 20.50
CA GLU A 85 42.87 15.56 19.21
C GLU A 85 41.98 14.57 18.46
N ARG A 86 40.89 15.06 17.87
CA ARG A 86 40.04 14.26 17.00
C ARG A 86 40.72 14.08 15.65
N VAL A 87 41.36 12.93 15.46
CA VAL A 87 41.91 12.52 14.16
C VAL A 87 40.80 11.95 13.28
N GLU A 88 40.86 12.25 11.98
CA GLU A 88 39.95 11.66 11.00
C GLU A 88 40.03 10.13 11.01
N PRO A 89 38.91 9.44 10.68
CA PRO A 89 38.90 7.98 10.62
C PRO A 89 40.02 7.45 9.73
N ARG A 90 40.75 6.45 10.24
CA ARG A 90 41.78 5.78 9.45
C ARG A 90 41.13 5.19 8.18
N PRO A 91 41.78 5.29 7.01
CA PRO A 91 41.33 4.55 5.84
C PRO A 91 41.28 3.04 6.14
N PRO A 92 40.38 2.30 5.48
CA PRO A 92 40.27 0.86 5.67
C PRO A 92 41.62 0.20 5.40
N LEU A 93 41.93 -0.85 6.18
CA LEU A 93 43.21 -1.56 6.07
C LEU A 93 43.34 -2.36 4.76
N SER A 94 42.24 -2.54 4.02
CA SER A 94 42.18 -3.15 2.69
C SER A 94 40.85 -2.83 2.01
N GLU A 95 40.78 -3.08 0.70
CA GLU A 95 39.55 -3.00 -0.11
C GLU A 95 38.41 -3.89 0.41
N LEU A 96 38.73 -4.96 1.16
CA LEU A 96 37.74 -5.85 1.78
C LEU A 96 37.11 -5.26 3.05
N GLY A 97 37.76 -4.26 3.66
CA GLY A 97 37.25 -3.53 4.83
C GLY A 97 36.27 -2.43 4.46
N LEU A 98 36.16 -2.09 3.17
CA LEU A 98 35.06 -1.32 2.65
C LEU A 98 33.85 -2.26 2.58
N ALA A 99 32.80 -1.96 3.35
CA ALA A 99 31.48 -2.41 2.96
C ALA A 99 31.19 -1.75 1.61
N SER A 100 31.58 -2.41 0.51
CA SER A 100 31.17 -2.00 -0.82
C SER A 100 29.66 -1.90 -0.74
N PRO A 101 29.07 -0.72 -0.98
CA PRO A 101 27.63 -0.61 -1.11
C PRO A 101 27.25 -1.70 -2.10
N ALA A 102 26.36 -2.62 -1.69
CA ALA A 102 25.82 -3.57 -2.64
C ALA A 102 25.46 -2.77 -3.88
N GLY A 103 26.02 -3.12 -5.03
CA GLY A 103 25.85 -2.37 -6.25
C GLY A 103 24.41 -2.48 -6.71
N MET A 104 23.49 -1.79 -6.02
CA MET A 104 22.16 -1.55 -6.52
C MET A 104 22.37 -0.76 -7.80
N ARG A 105 22.07 -1.38 -8.94
CA ARG A 105 21.97 -0.68 -10.22
C ARG A 105 21.12 0.56 -9.96
N MET A 106 21.66 1.73 -10.32
CA MET A 106 20.95 2.99 -10.12
C MET A 106 19.55 2.91 -10.76
N PRO A 107 18.51 3.53 -10.18
CA PRO A 107 17.12 3.45 -10.67
C PRO A 107 16.94 3.76 -12.15
N LYS A 108 17.89 4.51 -12.73
CA LYS A 108 17.89 4.90 -14.14
C LYS A 108 18.01 3.73 -15.13
N ASP A 109 18.56 2.59 -14.69
CA ASP A 109 18.81 1.42 -15.55
C ASP A 109 17.85 0.25 -15.27
N TRP A 110 16.80 0.48 -14.50
CA TRP A 110 15.83 -0.56 -14.18
C TRP A 110 14.95 -0.91 -15.39
N PRO A 111 14.69 -2.20 -15.66
CA PRO A 111 13.81 -2.60 -16.74
C PRO A 111 12.36 -2.20 -16.43
N ALA A 112 11.61 -1.88 -17.48
CA ALA A 112 10.16 -1.74 -17.38
C ALA A 112 9.50 -3.13 -17.45
N VAL A 113 8.89 -3.56 -16.34
CA VAL A 113 8.28 -4.89 -16.17
C VAL A 113 6.77 -4.78 -16.15
N LEU A 114 6.08 -5.74 -16.77
CA LEU A 114 4.63 -5.88 -16.64
C LEU A 114 4.28 -6.63 -15.36
N LEU A 115 3.58 -5.95 -14.47
CA LEU A 115 3.07 -6.46 -13.20
C LEU A 115 1.58 -6.80 -13.36
N TYR A 116 1.29 -8.10 -13.39
CA TYR A 116 -0.06 -8.63 -13.63
C TYR A 116 -0.86 -8.77 -12.35
N GLN A 117 -2.17 -8.53 -12.44
CA GLN A 117 -3.11 -8.65 -11.32
C GLN A 117 -2.69 -7.81 -10.09
N PRO A 118 -2.39 -6.52 -10.26
CA PRO A 118 -2.01 -5.66 -9.15
C PRO A 118 -3.19 -5.49 -8.16
N LEU A 119 -2.89 -5.65 -6.88
CA LEU A 119 -3.84 -5.51 -5.77
C LEU A 119 -3.47 -4.29 -4.93
N ALA A 120 -4.37 -3.31 -4.82
CA ALA A 120 -4.08 -2.12 -4.02
C ALA A 120 -4.06 -2.42 -2.52
N THR A 121 -2.95 -2.06 -1.85
CA THR A 121 -2.80 -2.13 -0.39
C THR A 121 -3.09 -0.79 0.27
N SER A 122 -2.83 0.32 -0.43
CA SER A 122 -3.21 1.68 -0.07
C SER A 122 -3.79 2.40 -1.30
N SER A 123 -3.98 3.72 -1.21
CA SER A 123 -4.39 4.55 -2.34
C SER A 123 -3.29 4.78 -3.40
N ALA A 124 -2.02 4.57 -3.05
CA ALA A 124 -0.88 4.74 -3.97
C ALA A 124 0.16 3.61 -3.87
N THR A 125 -0.19 2.50 -3.21
CA THR A 125 0.66 1.31 -3.06
C THR A 125 -0.14 0.08 -3.49
N PHE A 126 0.52 -0.82 -4.21
CA PHE A 126 -0.07 -2.09 -4.62
C PHE A 126 0.94 -3.24 -4.50
N GLU A 127 0.41 -4.45 -4.46
CA GLU A 127 1.18 -5.68 -4.51
C GLU A 127 0.91 -6.43 -5.81
N SER A 128 1.97 -6.98 -6.40
CA SER A 128 1.89 -7.77 -7.62
C SER A 128 3.11 -8.65 -7.76
N MET A 129 2.92 -9.94 -8.09
CA MET A 129 4.02 -10.87 -8.38
C MET A 129 5.10 -10.90 -7.28
N GLY A 130 4.70 -10.83 -6.01
CA GLY A 130 5.62 -10.83 -4.86
C GLY A 130 6.36 -9.51 -4.62
N ARG A 131 6.03 -8.44 -5.33
CA ARG A 131 6.57 -7.08 -5.11
C ARG A 131 5.53 -6.18 -4.47
N THR A 132 5.99 -5.35 -3.55
CA THR A 132 5.23 -4.19 -3.06
C THR A 132 5.74 -2.93 -3.76
N VAL A 133 4.88 -2.24 -4.49
CA VAL A 133 5.25 -1.05 -5.28
C VAL A 133 4.44 0.15 -4.81
N ALA A 134 5.13 1.22 -4.46
CA ALA A 134 4.55 2.54 -4.24
C ALA A 134 4.71 3.37 -5.51
N ILE A 135 3.66 4.09 -5.91
CA ILE A 135 3.72 4.96 -7.08
C ILE A 135 4.63 6.16 -6.75
N SER A 136 5.68 6.37 -7.54
CA SER A 136 6.62 7.47 -7.32
C SER A 136 5.98 8.84 -7.62
N GLY A 137 6.40 9.87 -6.88
CA GLY A 137 5.98 11.26 -7.12
C GLY A 137 4.64 11.65 -6.49
N VAL A 138 3.89 10.66 -5.99
CA VAL A 138 2.62 10.90 -5.30
C VAL A 138 2.72 10.50 -3.84
N GLN A 139 1.93 11.17 -3.02
CA GLN A 139 1.69 10.79 -1.63
C GLN A 139 0.30 10.15 -1.55
N GLY A 140 0.29 8.86 -1.21
CA GLY A 140 -0.95 8.15 -0.92
C GLY A 140 -1.62 8.67 0.36
N ILE A 141 -2.93 8.54 0.37
CA ILE A 141 -3.82 8.68 1.53
C ILE A 141 -3.77 7.40 2.35
N ASP A 142 -3.47 7.55 3.64
CA ASP A 142 -3.43 6.45 4.60
C ASP A 142 -4.79 5.76 4.71
N LEU A 143 -4.77 4.44 4.93
CA LEU A 143 -5.97 3.61 4.88
C LEU A 143 -7.01 3.99 5.95
N ASP A 144 -6.55 4.39 7.13
CA ASP A 144 -7.33 4.81 8.29
C ASP A 144 -7.69 6.31 8.28
N LYS A 145 -7.24 7.05 7.25
CA LYS A 145 -7.51 8.48 7.14
C LYS A 145 -9.00 8.76 6.94
N THR A 146 -9.49 9.68 7.77
CA THR A 146 -10.82 10.28 7.66
C THR A 146 -10.68 11.71 7.14
N CYS A 147 -11.49 12.08 6.16
CA CYS A 147 -11.53 13.42 5.59
C CYS A 147 -12.80 14.12 6.05
N LEU A 148 -12.76 15.45 6.10
CA LEU A 148 -13.92 16.30 6.37
C LEU A 148 -14.24 17.11 5.13
N PHE A 149 -15.50 17.07 4.71
CA PHE A 149 -16.02 17.93 3.65
C PHE A 149 -17.36 18.53 4.09
N ARG A 150 -17.42 19.87 4.20
CA ARG A 150 -18.61 20.61 4.70
C ARG A 150 -19.17 19.99 5.98
N ASP A 151 -18.29 19.80 6.97
CA ASP A 151 -18.57 19.20 8.28
C ASP A 151 -19.00 17.72 8.29
N VAL A 152 -18.97 17.04 7.15
CA VAL A 152 -19.21 15.60 7.05
C VAL A 152 -17.89 14.84 7.05
N ALA A 153 -17.67 14.05 8.10
CA ALA A 153 -16.52 13.15 8.21
C ALA A 153 -16.79 11.83 7.46
N TRP A 154 -15.82 11.34 6.70
CA TRP A 154 -15.95 10.10 5.93
C TRP A 154 -14.60 9.37 5.74
N PRO A 155 -14.61 8.03 5.60
CA PRO A 155 -13.39 7.20 5.53
C PRO A 155 -12.74 7.28 4.14
N CYS A 156 -12.17 8.44 3.82
CA CYS A 156 -11.58 8.71 2.52
C CYS A 156 -10.40 7.80 2.18
N GLY A 157 -9.61 7.35 3.17
CA GLY A 157 -8.52 6.40 2.96
C GLY A 157 -8.99 5.06 2.37
N GLN A 158 -10.02 4.48 2.96
CA GLN A 158 -10.62 3.23 2.47
C GLN A 158 -11.25 3.41 1.09
N ARG A 159 -11.91 4.55 0.85
CA ARG A 159 -12.51 4.88 -0.45
C ARG A 159 -11.44 5.07 -1.53
N ALA A 160 -10.34 5.76 -1.22
CA ALA A 160 -9.23 5.96 -2.15
C ALA A 160 -8.55 4.64 -2.53
N ARG A 161 -8.29 3.75 -1.56
CA ARG A 161 -7.81 2.38 -1.84
C ARG A 161 -8.80 1.62 -2.72
N ALA A 162 -10.10 1.68 -2.42
CA ALA A 162 -11.11 0.97 -3.20
C ALA A 162 -11.20 1.49 -4.64
N ALA A 163 -11.11 2.79 -4.84
CA ALA A 163 -11.06 3.42 -6.17
C ALA A 163 -9.83 2.97 -6.95
N PHE A 164 -8.65 3.00 -6.33
CA PHE A 164 -7.42 2.53 -6.98
C PHE A 164 -7.52 1.04 -7.31
N ASN A 165 -7.98 0.21 -6.38
CA ASN A 165 -8.16 -1.23 -6.61
C ASN A 165 -9.14 -1.54 -7.75
N SER A 166 -10.25 -0.78 -7.82
CA SER A 166 -11.24 -0.91 -8.90
C SER A 166 -10.63 -0.57 -10.25
N TRP A 167 -9.84 0.51 -10.31
CA TRP A 167 -9.16 0.93 -11.54
C TRP A 167 -8.11 -0.08 -12.01
N LEU A 168 -7.40 -0.72 -11.08
CA LEU A 168 -6.42 -1.77 -11.35
C LEU A 168 -7.01 -3.12 -11.79
N ARG A 169 -8.28 -3.38 -11.45
CA ARG A 169 -8.90 -4.71 -11.60
C ARG A 169 -8.86 -5.20 -13.05
N GLY A 170 -8.31 -6.41 -13.24
CA GLY A 170 -8.21 -7.07 -14.55
C GLY A 170 -7.16 -6.47 -15.48
N ARG A 171 -6.25 -5.64 -14.97
CA ARG A 171 -5.24 -4.94 -15.76
C ARG A 171 -3.82 -5.35 -15.37
N ALA A 172 -2.84 -4.88 -16.14
CA ALA A 172 -1.42 -5.00 -15.85
C ALA A 172 -0.76 -3.62 -15.90
N LEU A 173 0.11 -3.34 -14.95
CA LEU A 173 0.90 -2.10 -14.94
C LEU A 173 2.29 -2.34 -15.50
N LYS A 174 2.78 -1.41 -16.32
CA LYS A 174 4.17 -1.38 -16.75
C LYS A 174 4.95 -0.46 -15.80
N CYS A 175 5.77 -1.04 -14.93
CA CYS A 175 6.52 -0.30 -13.91
C CYS A 175 8.03 -0.43 -14.11
N VAL A 176 8.77 0.63 -13.81
CA VAL A 176 10.24 0.61 -13.83
C VAL A 176 10.72 0.14 -12.45
N VAL A 177 11.09 -1.13 -12.34
CA VAL A 177 11.41 -1.80 -11.06
C VAL A 177 12.74 -2.54 -11.17
N PRO A 178 13.49 -2.70 -10.06
CA PRO A 178 14.74 -3.45 -10.08
C PRO A 178 14.48 -4.90 -10.53
N PRO A 179 15.45 -5.58 -11.16
CA PRO A 179 15.27 -6.96 -11.61
C PRO A 179 15.02 -7.93 -10.44
N GLU A 180 15.69 -7.71 -9.32
CA GLU A 180 15.57 -8.52 -8.11
C GLU A 180 14.33 -8.12 -7.29
N ILE A 181 13.61 -9.12 -6.74
CA ILE A 181 12.50 -8.87 -5.82
C ILE A 181 13.09 -8.57 -4.44
N ASP A 182 12.72 -7.43 -3.87
CA ASP A 182 13.06 -7.06 -2.51
C ASP A 182 11.85 -7.26 -1.58
N ARG A 183 12.12 -7.47 -0.29
CA ARG A 183 11.10 -7.54 0.78
C ARG A 183 10.50 -6.17 1.11
N PHE A 184 11.13 -5.09 0.68
CA PHE A 184 10.71 -3.72 0.97
C PHE A 184 9.89 -3.13 -0.19
N ALA A 185 9.04 -2.18 0.15
CA ALA A 185 8.30 -1.41 -0.85
C ALA A 185 9.26 -0.57 -1.70
N ILE A 186 9.08 -0.61 -3.02
CA ILE A 186 9.89 0.16 -3.96
C ILE A 186 9.02 1.28 -4.54
N ALA A 187 9.53 2.52 -4.52
CA ALA A 187 8.92 3.63 -5.22
C ALA A 187 9.29 3.57 -6.72
N ALA A 188 8.28 3.47 -7.60
CA ALA A 188 8.50 3.33 -9.02
C ALA A 188 7.46 4.09 -9.86
N PRO A 189 7.85 4.64 -11.02
CA PRO A 189 6.90 5.13 -12.00
C PRO A 189 6.23 3.93 -12.69
N CYS A 190 4.91 4.04 -12.87
CA CYS A 190 4.08 2.98 -13.44
C CYS A 190 3.08 3.56 -14.43
N ASN A 191 2.86 2.83 -15.52
CA ASN A 191 1.90 3.20 -16.56
C ASN A 191 0.88 2.09 -16.77
N LEU A 192 -0.37 2.47 -16.96
CA LEU A 192 -1.43 1.62 -17.48
C LEU A 192 -1.63 1.93 -18.97
N GLY A 193 -1.02 1.11 -19.84
CA GLY A 193 -0.98 1.42 -21.28
C GLY A 193 -0.24 2.73 -21.53
N LYS A 194 -0.98 3.78 -21.96
CA LYS A 194 -0.44 5.13 -22.18
C LYS A 194 -0.72 6.11 -21.01
N GLN A 195 -1.49 5.67 -20.02
CA GLN A 195 -1.87 6.51 -18.88
C GLN A 195 -0.86 6.37 -17.75
N ASP A 196 -0.33 7.50 -17.27
CA ASP A 196 0.50 7.56 -16.08
C ASP A 196 -0.37 7.33 -14.83
N VAL A 197 0.04 6.39 -13.97
CA VAL A 197 -0.72 6.01 -12.77
C VAL A 197 -0.73 7.15 -11.74
N GLY A 198 0.41 7.81 -11.54
CA GLY A 198 0.54 8.91 -10.58
C GLY A 198 -0.34 10.09 -11.00
N ALA A 199 -0.32 10.45 -12.28
CA ALA A 199 -1.17 11.49 -12.83
C ALA A 199 -2.65 11.15 -12.68
N TRP A 200 -3.06 9.90 -12.93
CA TRP A 200 -4.44 9.46 -12.73
C TRP A 200 -4.86 9.57 -11.26
N LEU A 201 -4.04 9.06 -10.34
CA LEU A 201 -4.32 9.12 -8.89
C LEU A 201 -4.52 10.56 -8.41
N VAL A 202 -3.61 11.46 -8.79
CA VAL A 202 -3.64 12.84 -8.34
C VAL A 202 -4.80 13.61 -8.99
N SER A 203 -5.02 13.48 -10.30
CA SER A 203 -6.11 14.17 -11.01
C SER A 203 -7.50 13.73 -10.59
N ASN A 204 -7.65 12.51 -10.07
CA ASN A 204 -8.92 12.00 -9.53
C ASN A 204 -9.05 12.24 -8.02
N GLY A 205 -8.07 12.90 -7.38
CA GLY A 205 -8.10 13.23 -5.97
C GLY A 205 -7.92 12.03 -5.04
N TRP A 206 -7.29 10.94 -5.49
CA TRP A 206 -6.99 9.76 -4.67
C TRP A 206 -5.58 9.75 -4.10
N ALA A 207 -4.75 10.72 -4.48
CA ALA A 207 -3.43 11.00 -3.93
C ALA A 207 -3.11 12.51 -4.06
N THR A 208 -2.12 13.00 -3.31
CA THR A 208 -1.57 14.37 -3.47
C THR A 208 -0.22 14.31 -4.16
N ALA A 209 0.20 15.38 -4.86
CA ALA A 209 1.54 15.42 -5.43
C ALA A 209 2.58 15.61 -4.31
N LEU A 210 3.75 14.98 -4.45
CA LEU A 210 4.90 15.33 -3.62
C LEU A 210 5.45 16.70 -4.04
N ALA A 211 6.04 17.43 -3.09
CA ALA A 211 6.65 18.73 -3.39
C ALA A 211 7.71 18.59 -4.48
N SER A 212 7.73 19.54 -5.43
CA SER A 212 8.61 19.55 -6.62
C SER A 212 8.37 18.46 -7.69
N ASP A 213 7.30 17.68 -7.57
CA ASP A 213 6.97 16.67 -8.56
C ASP A 213 6.12 17.18 -9.74
N ILE A 214 6.07 16.39 -10.82
CA ILE A 214 5.41 16.73 -12.08
C ILE A 214 3.87 16.79 -12.01
N TYR A 215 3.26 16.27 -10.94
CA TYR A 215 1.80 16.16 -10.82
C TYR A 215 1.11 17.40 -10.21
N GLY A 216 1.82 18.49 -9.91
CA GLY A 216 1.21 19.67 -9.29
C GLY A 216 0.01 20.26 -10.06
N LYS A 217 0.05 20.22 -11.41
CA LYS A 217 -1.09 20.64 -12.24
C LYS A 217 -2.28 19.68 -12.13
N ALA A 218 -2.03 18.38 -12.03
CA ALA A 218 -3.09 17.38 -11.85
C ALA A 218 -3.78 17.56 -10.49
N GLU A 219 -3.04 17.94 -9.45
CA GLU A 219 -3.62 18.18 -8.13
C GLU A 219 -4.51 19.41 -8.11
N ALA A 220 -4.07 20.49 -8.79
CA ALA A 220 -4.90 21.68 -8.97
C ALA A 220 -6.24 21.35 -9.64
N VAL A 221 -6.23 20.53 -10.69
CA VAL A 221 -7.45 20.05 -11.36
C VAL A 221 -8.35 19.29 -10.38
N ALA A 222 -7.80 18.41 -9.54
CA ALA A 222 -8.59 17.63 -8.59
C ALA A 222 -9.22 18.50 -7.49
N LYS A 223 -8.51 19.54 -7.05
CA LYS A 223 -9.00 20.51 -6.06
C LYS A 223 -10.12 21.37 -6.65
N ASP A 224 -9.89 21.94 -7.84
CA ASP A 224 -10.85 22.81 -8.51
C ASP A 224 -12.16 22.08 -8.86
N ALA A 225 -12.05 20.79 -9.19
CA ALA A 225 -13.20 19.96 -9.54
C ALA A 225 -13.83 19.22 -8.35
N GLU A 226 -13.39 19.48 -7.11
CA GLU A 226 -13.87 18.78 -5.90
C GLU A 226 -13.84 17.23 -6.09
N MET A 227 -12.72 16.70 -6.57
CA MET A 227 -12.55 15.27 -6.88
C MET A 227 -11.98 14.48 -5.71
N GLY A 228 -12.41 13.24 -5.56
CA GLY A 228 -11.88 12.30 -4.57
C GLY A 228 -11.92 12.86 -3.15
N ILE A 229 -10.76 12.94 -2.49
CA ILE A 229 -10.64 13.45 -1.12
C ILE A 229 -10.93 14.95 -0.98
N PHE A 230 -10.87 15.71 -2.09
CA PHE A 230 -11.14 17.16 -2.09
C PHE A 230 -12.63 17.48 -2.23
N GLY A 231 -13.45 16.45 -2.47
CA GLY A 231 -14.86 16.58 -2.74
C GLY A 231 -15.79 16.02 -1.68
N PRO A 232 -17.09 15.98 -1.99
CA PRO A 232 -18.08 15.36 -1.12
C PRO A 232 -17.82 13.85 -0.97
N PRO A 233 -18.26 13.24 0.15
CA PRO A 233 -18.19 11.79 0.33
C PRO A 233 -18.87 11.05 -0.83
N GLN A 234 -18.15 10.12 -1.46
CA GLN A 234 -18.65 9.21 -2.51
C GLN A 234 -18.70 7.77 -2.01
#